data_AF-A0A182VD78-F1
#
_entry.id   AF-A0A182VD78-F1
#
_cell.length_a   1.000
_cell.length_b   1.000
_cell.length_c   1.000
_cell.angle_alpha   90.00
_cell.angle_beta   90.00
_cell.angle_gamma   90.00
#
_symmetry.space_group_name_H-M   'P 1'
#
loop_
_entity.id
_entity.type
_entity.pdbx_description
1 polymer ?
#
loop_
_entity_poly.entity_id
_entity_poly.type
_entity_poly.pdbx_seq_one_letter_code
_entity_poly.pdbx_strand_id
1 'polypeptide(L)'
;MRLFASNRTVVCAVNAGHFVKKVHNGIEYGDIQLICEACHLMLALGMTRKEMAQEFDVWNKGVLDSFLIEIPHDFLNQRDVEGWILELIRDLATRIRANCRRLPPCAMPFR
;
A
#
# COMPACT_ATOMS: atom_id res chain seq x y z
N MET A 1 -17.97 12.37 -8.18
CA MET A 1 -18.97 11.31 -8.49
C MET A 1 -18.48 10.54 -9.71
N ARG A 2 -17.60 9.55 -9.53
CA ARG A 2 -17.17 8.63 -10.59
C ARG A 2 -17.94 7.31 -10.41
N LEU A 3 -18.53 6.86 -11.50
CA LEU A 3 -19.41 5.70 -11.61
C LEU A 3 -18.69 4.43 -11.13
N PHE A 4 -19.14 3.84 -10.03
CA PHE A 4 -18.91 2.42 -9.75
C PHE A 4 -19.80 1.61 -10.72
N ALA A 5 -19.33 1.43 -11.96
CA ALA A 5 -19.88 0.41 -12.83
C ALA A 5 -19.60 -0.96 -12.18
N SER A 6 -20.66 -1.59 -11.68
CA SER A 6 -20.62 -2.90 -11.03
C SER A 6 -20.26 -3.98 -12.06
N ASN A 7 -18.95 -4.25 -12.25
CA ASN A 7 -18.41 -5.46 -12.89
C ASN A 7 -18.65 -6.70 -12.01
N ARG A 8 -19.92 -7.02 -11.74
CA ARG A 8 -20.31 -8.24 -11.01
C ARG A 8 -20.70 -9.32 -12.01
N THR A 9 -19.75 -10.17 -12.38
CA THR A 9 -20.06 -11.49 -12.94
C THR A 9 -20.48 -12.42 -11.80
N VAL A 10 -21.62 -13.08 -11.96
CA VAL A 10 -22.09 -14.08 -11.00
C VAL A 10 -21.18 -15.30 -11.11
N VAL A 11 -20.39 -15.57 -10.07
CA VAL A 11 -19.63 -16.81 -9.96
C VAL A 11 -20.57 -17.86 -9.35
N CYS A 12 -21.06 -18.80 -10.17
CA CYS A 12 -22.22 -19.66 -9.92
C CYS A 12 -22.04 -20.79 -8.88
N ALA A 13 -21.21 -20.64 -7.84
CA ALA A 13 -21.14 -21.60 -6.75
C ALA A 13 -21.09 -20.92 -5.38
N VAL A 14 -21.82 -21.48 -4.41
CA VAL A 14 -22.13 -20.88 -3.09
C VAL A 14 -20.90 -20.42 -2.30
N ASN A 15 -19.70 -20.98 -2.57
CA ASN A 15 -18.43 -20.59 -1.94
C ASN A 15 -17.36 -20.07 -2.90
N ALA A 16 -17.61 -20.08 -4.22
CA ALA A 16 -16.62 -19.64 -5.20
C ALA A 16 -16.38 -18.12 -5.14
N GLY A 17 -17.40 -17.33 -4.79
CA GLY A 17 -17.22 -15.89 -4.53
C GLY A 17 -16.28 -15.59 -3.35
N HIS A 18 -16.39 -16.34 -2.25
CA HIS A 18 -15.49 -16.19 -1.10
C HIS A 18 -14.05 -16.62 -1.44
N PHE A 19 -13.89 -17.66 -2.25
CA PHE A 19 -12.57 -18.08 -2.73
C PHE A 19 -11.91 -17.00 -3.59
N VAL A 20 -12.64 -16.46 -4.57
CA VAL A 20 -12.13 -15.37 -5.43
C VAL A 20 -11.76 -14.14 -4.60
N LYS A 21 -12.53 -13.79 -3.56
CA LYS A 21 -12.16 -12.66 -2.68
C LYS A 21 -10.91 -12.94 -1.84
N LYS A 22 -10.71 -14.17 -1.34
CA LYS A 22 -9.47 -14.54 -0.65
C LYS A 22 -8.25 -14.43 -1.57
N VAL A 23 -8.39 -14.88 -2.82
CA VAL A 23 -7.31 -14.78 -3.81
C VAL A 23 -7.05 -13.32 -4.17
N HIS A 24 -8.08 -12.52 -4.42
CA HIS A 24 -7.95 -11.10 -4.73
C HIS A 24 -7.27 -10.33 -3.59
N ASN A 25 -7.66 -10.54 -2.33
CA ASN A 25 -6.96 -9.94 -1.20
C ASN A 25 -5.49 -10.38 -1.15
N GLY A 26 -5.19 -11.65 -1.43
CA GLY A 26 -3.82 -12.16 -1.48
C GLY A 26 -2.96 -11.48 -2.55
N ILE A 27 -3.53 -11.28 -3.74
CA ILE A 27 -2.87 -10.56 -4.85
C ILE A 27 -2.65 -9.09 -4.47
N GLU A 28 -3.67 -8.42 -3.91
CA GLU A 28 -3.56 -7.03 -3.46
C GLU A 28 -2.43 -6.84 -2.45
N TYR A 29 -2.31 -7.73 -1.45
CA TYR A 29 -1.20 -7.66 -0.49
C TYR A 29 0.16 -7.94 -1.14
N GLY A 30 0.23 -8.87 -2.10
CA GLY A 30 1.45 -9.15 -2.86
C GLY A 30 1.92 -7.94 -3.67
N ASP A 31 1.00 -7.30 -4.39
CA ASP A 31 1.28 -6.13 -5.20
C ASP A 31 1.76 -4.95 -4.33
N ILE A 32 1.13 -4.74 -3.17
CA ILE A 32 1.56 -3.71 -2.21
C ILE A 32 2.99 -3.97 -1.71
N GLN A 33 3.35 -5.22 -1.43
CA GLN A 33 4.69 -5.58 -0.98
C GLN A 33 5.74 -5.34 -2.09
N LEU A 34 5.43 -5.73 -3.33
CA LEU A 34 6.31 -5.51 -4.49
C LEU A 34 6.55 -4.02 -4.74
N ILE A 35 5.51 -3.19 -4.65
CA ILE A 35 5.62 -1.74 -4.76
C ILE A 35 6.49 -1.18 -3.63
N CYS A 36 6.32 -1.65 -2.39
CA CYS A 36 7.15 -1.24 -1.26
C CYS A 36 8.63 -1.59 -1.45
N GLU A 37 8.92 -2.78 -1.98
CA GLU A 37 10.30 -3.22 -2.26
C GLU A 37 10.94 -2.40 -3.38
N ALA A 38 10.19 -2.08 -4.44
CA ALA A 38 10.65 -1.18 -5.50
C ALA A 38 10.99 0.22 -4.95
N CYS A 39 10.13 0.79 -4.10
CA CYS A 39 10.41 2.05 -3.40
C CYS A 39 11.68 1.96 -2.54
N HIS A 40 11.88 0.84 -1.84
CA HIS A 40 13.08 0.63 -1.03
C HIS A 40 14.35 0.58 -1.89
N LEU A 41 14.30 -0.09 -3.04
CA LEU A 41 15.42 -0.14 -3.98
C LEU A 41 15.76 1.26 -4.52
N MET A 42 14.76 2.06 -4.91
CA MET A 42 14.97 3.45 -5.34
C MET A 42 15.62 4.30 -4.23
N LEU A 43 15.20 4.13 -2.98
CA LEU A 43 15.82 4.78 -1.82
C LEU A 43 17.27 4.31 -1.61
N ALA A 44 17.56 3.02 -1.79
CA ALA A 44 18.91 2.47 -1.67
C ALA A 44 19.86 2.98 -2.78
N LEU A 45 19.31 3.32 -3.95
CA LEU A 45 20.02 3.98 -5.04
C LEU A 45 20.25 5.48 -4.79
N GLY A 46 19.71 6.03 -3.69
CA GLY A 46 19.89 7.42 -3.30
C GLY A 46 18.92 8.40 -3.98
N MET A 47 17.86 7.91 -4.62
CA MET A 47 16.85 8.78 -5.24
C MET A 47 16.09 9.57 -4.18
N THR A 48 15.85 10.85 -4.45
CA THR A 48 15.05 11.70 -3.58
C THR A 48 13.57 11.36 -3.74
N ARG A 49 12.75 11.64 -2.71
CA ARG A 49 11.29 11.40 -2.76
C ARG A 49 10.59 12.07 -3.94
N LYS A 50 11.08 13.23 -4.38
CA LYS A 50 10.54 13.95 -5.54
C LYS A 50 10.84 13.23 -6.85
N GLU A 51 12.05 12.70 -7.00
CA GLU A 51 12.44 11.93 -8.19
C GLU A 51 11.67 10.62 -8.24
N MET A 52 11.51 9.94 -7.10
CA MET A 52 10.66 8.74 -7.01
C MET A 52 9.22 9.04 -7.43
N ALA A 53 8.62 10.15 -6.94
CA ALA A 53 7.28 10.55 -7.34
C ALA A 53 7.18 10.79 -8.86
N GLN A 54 8.18 11.40 -9.48
CA GLN A 54 8.21 11.60 -10.94
C GLN A 54 8.25 10.27 -11.71
N GLU A 55 9.04 9.30 -11.25
CA GLU A 55 9.08 7.96 -11.86
C GLU A 55 7.73 7.23 -11.72
N PHE A 56 7.07 7.33 -10.56
CA PHE A 56 5.72 6.79 -10.39
C PHE A 56 4.71 7.46 -11.32
N ASP A 57 4.86 8.76 -11.59
CA ASP A 57 4.01 9.51 -12.51
C ASP A 57 4.20 9.07 -13.98
N VAL A 58 5.40 8.62 -14.35
CA VAL A 58 5.70 7.99 -15.64
C VAL A 58 5.09 6.59 -15.71
N TRP A 59 5.22 5.79 -14.65
CA TRP A 59 4.67 4.44 -14.59
C TRP A 59 3.15 4.42 -14.66
N ASN A 60 2.49 5.41 -14.03
CA ASN A 60 1.04 5.57 -14.06
C ASN A 60 0.51 5.93 -15.47
N LYS A 61 1.32 6.57 -16.31
CA LYS A 61 0.97 6.90 -17.71
C LYS A 61 1.30 5.76 -18.70
N GLY A 62 1.94 4.71 -18.21
CA GLY A 62 2.42 3.58 -19.00
C GLY A 62 1.54 2.35 -18.87
N VAL A 63 2.19 1.19 -18.73
CA VAL A 63 1.54 -0.12 -18.62
C VAL A 63 1.01 -0.38 -17.20
N LEU A 64 1.48 0.40 -16.22
CA LEU A 64 1.16 0.26 -14.79
C LEU A 64 0.10 1.28 -14.33
N ASP A 65 -0.83 1.66 -15.22
CA ASP A 65 -2.00 2.47 -14.87
C ASP A 65 -2.94 1.65 -13.96
N SER A 66 -2.74 1.78 -12.65
CA SER A 66 -3.44 1.01 -11.63
C SER A 66 -3.67 1.88 -10.41
N PHE A 67 -4.84 1.72 -9.79
CA PHE A 67 -5.19 2.38 -8.53
C PHE A 67 -4.13 2.18 -7.44
N LEU A 68 -3.44 1.04 -7.42
CA LEU A 68 -2.39 0.75 -6.45
C LEU A 68 -1.09 1.55 -6.68
N ILE A 69 -0.88 2.11 -7.87
CA ILE A 69 0.27 2.94 -8.24
C ILE A 69 -0.01 4.44 -8.03
N GLU A 70 -1.27 4.87 -8.11
CA GLU A 70 -1.68 6.25 -7.80
C GLU A 70 -1.44 6.61 -6.33
N ILE A 71 -1.72 5.69 -5.41
CA ILE A 71 -1.58 5.89 -3.96
C ILE A 71 -0.14 6.27 -3.56
N PRO A 72 0.91 5.50 -3.88
CA PRO A 72 2.28 5.83 -3.49
C PRO A 72 2.77 7.15 -4.09
N HIS A 73 2.35 7.49 -5.31
CA HIS A 73 2.61 8.82 -5.90
C HIS A 73 2.06 9.95 -5.01
N ASP A 74 0.79 9.84 -4.61
CA ASP A 74 0.15 10.86 -3.79
C ASP A 74 0.77 10.94 -2.38
N PHE A 75 1.14 9.80 -1.80
CA PHE A 75 1.83 9.76 -0.50
C PHE A 75 3.24 10.35 -0.54
N LEU A 76 3.98 10.17 -1.64
CA LEU A 76 5.32 10.74 -1.81
C LEU A 76 5.29 12.25 -1.98
N ASN A 77 4.20 12.80 -2.53
CA ASN A 77 4.02 14.24 -2.73
C ASN A 77 3.38 14.97 -1.54
N GLN A 78 2.70 14.25 -0.64
CA GLN A 78 2.11 14.86 0.56
C GLN A 78 3.17 15.26 1.59
N ARG A 79 3.11 16.54 1.99
CA ARG A 79 3.90 17.12 3.09
C ARG A 79 2.96 17.52 4.22
N ASP A 80 3.34 17.22 5.44
CA ASP A 80 2.69 17.73 6.64
C ASP A 80 3.53 18.86 7.25
N VAL A 81 2.97 19.58 8.22
CA VAL A 81 3.59 20.76 8.86
C VAL A 81 4.89 20.39 9.58
N GLU A 82 5.03 19.13 10.02
CA GLU A 82 6.18 18.62 10.78
C GLU A 82 7.20 17.83 9.94
N GLY A 83 6.93 17.56 8.66
CA GLY A 83 7.82 16.76 7.81
C GLY A 83 7.09 15.96 6.73
N TRP A 84 7.74 14.93 6.19
CA TRP A 84 7.09 14.04 5.21
C TRP A 84 6.20 13.04 5.95
N ILE A 85 4.98 12.81 5.45
CA ILE A 85 4.01 11.89 6.08
C ILE A 85 4.62 10.48 6.27
N LEU A 86 5.46 10.03 5.33
CA LEU A 86 6.15 8.74 5.43
C LEU A 86 7.12 8.66 6.61
N GLU A 87 7.78 9.76 6.99
CA GLU A 87 8.65 9.79 8.17
C GLU A 87 7.81 9.71 9.44
N LEU A 88 6.69 10.44 9.48
CA LEU A 88 5.75 10.40 10.59
C LEU A 88 5.15 9.00 10.80
N ILE A 89 4.77 8.31 9.72
CA ILE A 89 4.27 6.93 9.77
C ILE A 89 5.37 5.97 10.27
N ARG A 90 6.60 6.11 9.78
CA ARG A 90 7.74 5.29 10.23
C ARG A 90 8.01 5.49 11.72
N ASP A 91 7.95 6.72 12.21
CA ASP A 91 8.15 7.03 13.62
C ASP A 91 7.01 6.49 14.48
N LEU A 92 5.76 6.61 14.02
CA LEU A 92 4.60 6.03 14.69
C LEU A 92 4.69 4.50 14.75
N ALA A 93 5.03 3.84 13.64
CA ALA A 93 5.22 2.40 13.57
C ALA A 93 6.33 1.94 14.53
N THR A 94 7.43 2.70 14.61
CA THR A 94 8.52 2.44 15.55
C THR A 94 8.06 2.58 17.01
N ARG A 95 7.26 3.61 17.32
CA ARG A 95 6.65 3.82 18.65
C ARG A 95 5.70 2.69 19.05
N ILE A 96 4.79 2.30 18.16
CA ILE A 96 3.86 1.20 18.40
C ILE A 96 4.65 -0.10 18.63
N ARG A 97 5.66 -0.39 17.79
CA ARG A 97 6.50 -1.60 17.94
C ARG A 97 7.31 -1.59 19.24
N ALA A 98 7.80 -0.44 19.68
CA ALA A 98 8.45 -0.29 20.98
C ALA A 98 7.48 -0.54 22.15
N ASN A 99 6.23 -0.11 22.01
CA ASN A 99 5.19 -0.30 23.02
C ASN A 99 4.66 -1.74 23.05
N CYS A 100 4.52 -2.40 21.89
CA CYS A 100 4.07 -3.78 21.80
C CYS A 100 5.07 -4.79 22.39
N ARG A 101 6.38 -4.51 22.44
CA ARG A 101 7.34 -5.35 23.18
C ARG A 101 7.14 -5.34 24.70
N ARG A 102 6.34 -4.39 25.23
CA ARG A 102 5.96 -4.34 26.65
C ARG A 102 4.63 -5.03 26.92
N LEU A 103 3.92 -5.51 25.89
CA LEU A 103 2.67 -6.22 26.07
C LEU A 103 2.95 -7.70 26.40
N PRO A 104 2.27 -8.27 27.40
CA PRO A 104 2.36 -9.69 27.68
C PRO A 104 1.89 -10.51 26.45
N PRO A 105 2.42 -11.73 26.25
CA PRO A 105 2.21 -12.54 25.05
C PRO A 105 0.75 -12.92 24.73
N CYS A 106 -0.21 -12.57 25.60
CA CYS A 106 -1.62 -12.89 25.46
C CYS A 106 -2.49 -11.75 24.90
N ALA A 107 -1.92 -10.59 24.55
CA ALA A 107 -2.68 -9.36 24.25
C ALA A 107 -2.71 -8.96 22.76
N MET A 108 -2.46 -9.88 21.82
CA MET A 108 -2.62 -9.61 20.38
C MET A 108 -4.06 -9.95 19.96
N PRO A 109 -4.93 -8.98 19.67
CA PRO A 109 -6.26 -9.26 19.17
C PRO A 109 -6.16 -9.47 17.67
N PHE A 110 -5.84 -10.70 17.25
CA PHE A 110 -6.22 -11.16 15.92
C PHE A 110 -7.62 -11.73 16.03
N ARG A 111 -8.62 -10.87 15.82
CA ARG A 111 -9.96 -11.27 15.43
C ARG A 111 -10.38 -10.45 14.22
#